data_AF-A0A6P5U2H9-F1
#
_entry.id   AF-A0A6P5U2H9-F1
#
_cell.length_a   1.000
_cell.length_b   1.000
_cell.length_c   1.000
_cell.angle_alpha   90.00
_cell.angle_beta   90.00
_cell.angle_gamma   90.00
#
_symmetry.space_group_name_H-M   'P 1'
#
loop_
_entity.id
_entity.type
_entity.pdbx_description
1 polymer ?
#
loop_
_entity_poly.entity_id
_entity_poly.type
_entity_poly.pdbx_seq_one_letter_code
_entity_poly.pdbx_strand_id
1 'polypeptide(L)'
;MALMSTSVRASRNTRVASQQQLDIFREEHSKTVASNYNVILKGKQLPLSLLNDHQKQTRVHLLERESFSDAFGPKTKRKRPKLIAADYESLAKKADGSQDVFQQKHADDNTAEGSEGDGFRDLVRHTMFDKGQSKRIWGEVYKVIDSSDVVVQMRGAVMVAIATTIGSILQGWDDATIAANELKKHRRFGAGVSWVDVPGMG
;
A
#
# COMPACT_ATOMS: atom_id res chain seq x y z
N MET A 1 -28.69 31.52 22.97
CA MET A 1 -28.63 31.45 21.49
C MET A 1 -27.34 32.12 21.05
N ALA A 2 -26.38 31.39 20.49
CA ALA A 2 -25.17 31.99 19.92
C ALA A 2 -25.47 32.38 18.46
N LEU A 3 -25.68 33.67 18.20
CA LEU A 3 -25.86 34.21 16.84
C LEU A 3 -24.49 34.63 16.31
N MET A 4 -24.08 34.03 15.20
CA MET A 4 -22.84 34.40 14.51
C MET A 4 -23.11 35.65 13.65
N SER A 5 -22.34 36.72 13.87
CA SER A 5 -22.50 37.99 13.16
C SER A 5 -22.08 37.87 11.70
N THR A 6 -22.89 38.39 10.77
CA THR A 6 -22.61 38.40 9.33
C THR A 6 -21.50 39.42 9.01
N SER A 7 -20.25 38.97 8.97
CA SER A 7 -19.07 39.79 8.66
C SER A 7 -18.53 39.51 7.26
N VAL A 8 -18.27 40.56 6.47
CA VAL A 8 -17.62 40.47 5.15
C VAL A 8 -16.21 39.85 5.23
N ARG A 9 -15.56 39.88 6.40
CA ARG A 9 -14.28 39.20 6.63
C ARG A 9 -14.39 37.68 6.39
N ALA A 10 -15.53 37.07 6.69
CA ALA A 10 -15.75 35.64 6.45
C ALA A 10 -15.76 35.30 4.96
N SER A 11 -16.11 36.26 4.09
CA SER A 11 -16.16 36.10 2.63
C SER A 11 -14.85 36.46 1.92
N ARG A 12 -13.82 36.93 2.65
CA ARG A 12 -12.51 37.28 2.06
C ARG A 12 -11.56 36.09 2.08
N ASN A 13 -10.74 35.94 1.03
CA ASN A 13 -9.71 34.91 0.96
C ASN A 13 -8.71 35.07 2.11
N THR A 14 -8.50 33.99 2.86
CA THR A 14 -7.65 33.96 4.07
C THR A 14 -6.24 33.43 3.82
N ARG A 15 -6.03 32.71 2.71
CA ARG A 15 -4.74 32.19 2.27
C ARG A 15 -4.63 32.36 0.75
N VAL A 16 -3.62 33.09 0.30
CA VAL A 16 -3.36 33.35 -1.13
C VAL A 16 -1.91 32.98 -1.42
N ALA A 17 -1.67 32.21 -2.48
CA ALA A 17 -0.35 31.83 -2.96
C ALA A 17 -0.22 32.19 -4.44
N SER A 18 0.96 32.59 -4.89
CA SER A 18 1.22 32.85 -6.31
C SER A 18 1.59 31.56 -7.05
N GLN A 19 1.33 31.50 -8.36
CA GLN A 19 1.63 30.32 -9.17
C GLN A 19 3.12 29.97 -9.16
N GLN A 20 3.99 30.98 -9.30
CA GLN A 20 5.46 30.77 -9.27
C GLN A 20 5.94 30.19 -7.94
N GLN A 21 5.35 30.62 -6.82
CA GLN A 21 5.68 30.07 -5.50
C GLN A 21 5.21 28.63 -5.35
N LEU A 22 4.07 28.26 -5.95
CA LEU A 22 3.57 26.89 -5.94
C LEU A 22 4.47 25.95 -6.74
N ASP A 23 4.99 26.39 -7.88
CA ASP A 23 5.86 25.58 -8.72
C ASP A 23 7.20 25.31 -8.02
N ILE A 24 7.82 26.35 -7.44
CA ILE A 24 9.04 26.21 -6.62
C ILE A 24 8.78 25.28 -5.43
N PHE A 25 7.66 25.44 -4.75
CA PHE A 25 7.28 24.60 -3.62
C PHE A 25 7.12 23.12 -4.03
N ARG A 26 6.50 22.83 -5.18
CA ARG A 26 6.36 21.47 -5.70
C ARG A 26 7.71 20.82 -5.97
N GLU A 27 8.63 21.56 -6.59
CA GLU A 27 9.98 21.08 -6.88
C GLU A 27 10.79 20.78 -5.62
N GLU A 28 10.84 21.72 -4.67
CA GLU A 28 11.57 21.56 -3.40
C GLU A 28 10.96 20.44 -2.54
N HIS A 29 9.64 20.38 -2.46
CA HIS A 29 8.94 19.34 -1.70
C HIS A 29 9.22 17.95 -2.26
N SER A 30 9.19 17.76 -3.59
CA SER A 30 9.50 16.47 -4.21
C SER A 30 10.92 15.99 -3.90
N LYS A 31 11.90 16.90 -3.89
CA LYS A 31 13.30 16.61 -3.55
C LYS A 31 13.45 16.22 -2.07
N THR A 32 12.76 16.93 -1.17
CA THR A 32 12.83 16.65 0.27
C THR A 32 12.12 15.36 0.67
N VAL A 33 10.97 15.03 0.09
CA VAL A 33 10.24 13.78 0.37
C VAL A 33 11.00 12.55 -0.13
N ALA A 34 11.70 12.66 -1.26
CA ALA A 34 12.49 11.56 -1.80
C ALA A 34 13.68 11.15 -0.90
N SER A 35 14.11 12.03 0.00
CA SER A 35 15.27 11.78 0.87
C SER A 35 14.86 11.33 2.27
N ASN A 36 15.33 10.16 2.69
CA ASN A 36 15.03 9.57 4.01
C ASN A 36 15.60 10.32 5.23
N TYR A 37 16.49 11.29 5.00
CA TYR A 37 17.17 12.03 6.07
C TYR A 37 16.57 13.42 6.33
N ASN A 38 15.70 13.90 5.44
CA ASN A 38 15.09 15.22 5.58
C ASN A 38 13.71 15.08 6.24
N VAL A 39 13.45 15.90 7.26
CA VAL A 39 12.20 15.87 8.04
C VAL A 39 11.51 17.22 7.99
N ILE A 40 10.21 17.22 7.72
CA ILE A 40 9.38 18.44 7.70
C ILE A 40 8.93 18.74 9.14
N LEU A 41 9.41 19.84 9.72
CA LEU A 41 9.09 20.22 11.10
C LEU A 41 7.71 20.88 11.26
N LYS A 42 7.23 21.61 10.24
CA LYS A 42 5.98 22.41 10.31
C LYS A 42 4.98 22.03 9.22
N GLY A 43 4.58 20.76 9.16
CA GLY A 43 3.61 20.27 8.17
C GLY A 43 2.25 20.98 8.20
N LYS A 44 1.74 21.38 9.37
CA LYS A 44 0.40 21.98 9.54
C LYS A 44 0.21 23.33 8.83
N GLN A 45 1.30 24.05 8.55
CA GLN A 45 1.26 25.36 7.88
C GLN A 45 1.44 25.26 6.36
N LEU A 46 1.83 24.09 5.86
CA LEU A 46 2.10 23.86 4.45
C LEU A 46 0.81 23.42 3.73
N PRO A 47 0.49 24.00 2.57
CA PRO A 47 -0.68 23.62 1.79
C PRO A 47 -0.42 22.33 0.99
N LEU A 48 -0.24 21.19 1.69
CA LEU A 48 0.06 19.88 1.10
C LEU A 48 -1.07 19.39 0.17
N SER A 49 -2.31 19.86 0.35
CA SER A 49 -3.43 19.51 -0.53
C SER A 49 -3.25 19.98 -1.97
N LEU A 50 -2.42 21.00 -2.23
CA LEU A 50 -2.17 21.54 -3.57
C LEU A 50 -1.13 20.73 -4.37
N LEU A 51 -0.51 19.74 -3.73
CA LEU A 51 0.51 18.88 -4.34
C LEU A 51 -0.11 17.71 -5.10
N ASN A 52 -1.25 17.21 -4.63
CA ASN A 52 -1.97 16.12 -5.28
C ASN A 52 -2.79 16.70 -6.42
N ASP A 53 -2.14 16.96 -7.56
CA ASP A 53 -2.87 17.04 -8.81
C ASP A 53 -3.55 15.69 -8.99
N HIS A 54 -4.88 15.67 -8.88
CA HIS A 54 -5.65 14.44 -9.12
C HIS A 54 -5.21 13.94 -10.48
N GLN A 55 -4.43 12.86 -10.50
CA GLN A 55 -4.08 12.21 -11.76
C GLN A 55 -5.41 11.98 -12.45
N LYS A 56 -5.61 12.64 -13.60
CA LYS A 56 -6.79 12.52 -14.45
C LYS A 56 -7.25 11.07 -14.35
N GLN A 57 -8.47 10.86 -13.86
CA GLN A 57 -9.04 9.53 -13.68
C GLN A 57 -8.66 8.69 -14.91
N THR A 58 -7.77 7.70 -14.71
CA THR A 58 -7.22 6.92 -15.82
C THR A 58 -8.31 6.14 -16.54
N ARG A 59 -9.47 6.00 -15.91
CA ARG A 59 -10.68 5.40 -16.43
C ARG A 59 -11.82 6.41 -16.32
N VAL A 60 -12.50 6.66 -17.44
CA VAL A 60 -13.72 7.47 -17.51
C VAL A 60 -14.75 6.93 -16.52
N HIS A 61 -15.47 7.79 -15.81
CA HIS A 61 -16.49 7.38 -14.85
C HIS A 61 -17.64 6.64 -15.57
N LEU A 62 -17.60 5.30 -15.53
CA LEU A 62 -18.52 4.45 -16.30
C LEU A 62 -19.99 4.64 -15.88
N LEU A 63 -20.23 4.99 -14.61
CA LEU A 63 -21.58 5.16 -14.05
C LEU A 63 -22.31 6.40 -14.59
N GLU A 64 -21.57 7.45 -14.94
CA GLU A 64 -22.13 8.65 -15.61
C GLU A 64 -22.54 8.36 -17.04
N ARG A 65 -21.83 7.44 -17.70
CA ARG A 65 -22.10 7.08 -19.10
C ARG A 65 -23.18 6.01 -19.22
N GLU A 66 -23.13 4.99 -18.37
CA GLU A 66 -24.05 3.85 -18.36
C GLU A 66 -24.41 3.51 -16.91
N SER A 67 -25.58 3.96 -16.48
CA SER A 67 -26.11 3.64 -15.14
C SER A 67 -26.42 2.14 -15.02
N PHE A 68 -26.36 1.59 -13.81
CA PHE A 68 -26.60 0.16 -13.58
C PHE A 68 -27.99 -0.29 -14.06
N SER A 69 -29.02 0.54 -13.86
CA SER A 69 -30.39 0.28 -14.32
C SER A 69 -30.53 0.23 -15.84
N ASP A 70 -29.67 0.94 -16.57
CA ASP A 70 -29.67 0.94 -18.03
C ASP A 70 -28.82 -0.20 -18.61
N ALA A 71 -27.78 -0.64 -17.89
CA ALA A 71 -26.90 -1.72 -18.31
C ALA A 71 -27.48 -3.12 -18.00
N PHE A 72 -28.14 -3.30 -16.86
CA PHE A 72 -28.64 -4.58 -16.35
C PHE A 72 -30.09 -4.48 -15.87
N GLY A 73 -30.83 -5.59 -15.96
CA GLY A 73 -32.18 -5.72 -15.44
C GLY A 73 -33.29 -5.52 -16.49
N PRO A 74 -34.57 -5.55 -16.06
CA PRO A 74 -35.71 -5.58 -16.98
C PRO A 74 -35.84 -4.32 -17.86
N LYS A 75 -35.38 -3.17 -17.36
CA LYS A 75 -35.39 -1.87 -18.07
C LYS A 75 -34.10 -1.61 -18.86
N THR A 76 -33.33 -2.66 -19.17
CA THR A 76 -32.04 -2.52 -19.87
C THR A 76 -32.20 -1.87 -21.25
N LYS A 77 -31.35 -0.87 -21.51
CA LYS A 77 -31.26 -0.18 -22.80
C LYS A 77 -30.12 -0.72 -23.65
N ARG A 78 -29.16 -1.45 -23.06
CA ARG A 78 -27.98 -1.96 -23.75
C ARG A 78 -28.31 -3.22 -24.56
N LYS A 79 -28.28 -3.11 -25.89
CA LYS A 79 -28.55 -4.24 -26.80
C LYS A 79 -27.30 -4.96 -27.30
N ARG A 80 -26.12 -4.31 -27.34
CA ARG A 80 -24.86 -4.89 -27.82
C ARG A 80 -23.71 -4.57 -26.88
N PRO A 81 -22.78 -5.52 -26.61
CA PRO A 81 -21.57 -5.25 -25.86
C PRO A 81 -20.56 -4.44 -26.68
N LYS A 82 -19.76 -3.63 -26.00
CA LYS A 82 -18.59 -2.96 -26.61
C LYS A 82 -17.40 -3.92 -26.51
N LEU A 83 -17.09 -4.59 -27.62
CA LEU A 83 -15.94 -5.46 -27.71
C LEU A 83 -14.69 -4.63 -28.04
N ILE A 84 -13.55 -4.99 -27.45
CA ILE A 84 -12.24 -4.36 -27.69
C ILE A 84 -11.51 -5.04 -28.87
N ALA A 85 -12.16 -6.02 -29.52
CA ALA A 85 -11.64 -6.77 -30.65
C ALA A 85 -12.42 -6.36 -31.91
N ALA A 86 -11.71 -6.08 -33.00
CA ALA A 86 -12.33 -5.76 -34.30
C ALA A 86 -12.69 -7.04 -35.07
N ASP A 87 -11.82 -8.05 -35.00
CA ASP A 87 -11.92 -9.28 -35.79
C ASP A 87 -12.10 -10.52 -34.91
N TYR A 88 -12.70 -11.56 -35.47
CA TYR A 88 -12.93 -12.83 -34.78
C TYR A 88 -11.62 -13.50 -34.31
N GLU A 89 -10.58 -13.47 -35.16
CA GLU A 89 -9.26 -14.02 -34.83
C GLU A 89 -8.62 -13.28 -33.64
N SER A 90 -8.78 -11.95 -33.58
CA SER A 90 -8.26 -11.13 -32.48
C SER A 90 -8.97 -11.38 -31.15
N LEU A 91 -10.24 -11.81 -31.20
CA LEU A 91 -10.99 -12.20 -30.02
C LEU A 91 -10.55 -13.58 -29.51
N ALA A 92 -10.32 -14.54 -30.42
CA ALA A 92 -9.84 -15.88 -30.09
C ALA A 92 -8.48 -15.82 -29.36
N LYS A 93 -7.51 -15.08 -29.91
CA LYS A 93 -6.19 -14.89 -29.29
C LYS A 93 -6.26 -14.27 -27.88
N LYS A 94 -7.22 -13.37 -27.63
CA LYS A 94 -7.45 -12.80 -26.30
C LYS A 94 -8.04 -13.81 -25.32
N ALA A 95 -8.93 -14.68 -25.81
CA ALA A 95 -9.50 -15.76 -25.00
C ALA A 95 -8.41 -16.75 -24.58
N ASP A 96 -7.55 -17.17 -25.52
CA ASP A 96 -6.43 -18.07 -25.25
C ASP A 96 -5.46 -17.45 -24.23
N GLY A 97 -5.04 -16.19 -24.43
CA GLY A 97 -4.18 -15.50 -23.47
C GLY A 97 -4.83 -15.32 -22.08
N SER A 98 -6.16 -15.12 -22.01
CA SER A 98 -6.87 -15.05 -20.73
C SER A 98 -6.95 -16.41 -20.04
N GLN A 99 -7.04 -17.49 -20.82
CA GLN A 99 -7.03 -18.86 -20.33
C GLN A 99 -5.65 -19.23 -19.79
N ASP A 100 -4.57 -18.84 -20.47
CA ASP A 100 -3.19 -19.06 -20.00
C ASP A 100 -2.94 -18.32 -18.68
N VAL A 101 -3.39 -17.07 -18.56
CA VAL A 101 -3.28 -16.28 -17.31
C VAL A 101 -4.11 -16.91 -16.19
N PHE A 102 -5.30 -17.42 -16.51
CA PHE A 102 -6.14 -18.11 -15.52
C PHE A 102 -5.47 -19.40 -15.03
N GLN A 103 -4.96 -20.22 -15.96
CA GLN A 103 -4.23 -21.44 -15.61
C GLN A 103 -2.98 -21.13 -14.80
N GLN A 104 -2.22 -20.08 -15.15
CA GLN A 104 -1.04 -19.70 -14.39
C GLN A 104 -1.39 -19.26 -12.96
N LYS A 105 -2.50 -18.53 -12.75
CA LYS A 105 -2.95 -18.14 -11.41
C LYS A 105 -3.45 -19.33 -10.59
N HIS A 106 -4.25 -20.20 -11.21
CA HIS A 106 -4.82 -21.36 -10.52
C HIS A 106 -3.89 -22.57 -10.44
N ALA A 107 -2.77 -22.59 -11.16
CA ALA A 107 -1.77 -23.64 -11.05
C ALA A 107 -1.24 -23.75 -9.60
N ASP A 108 -1.05 -22.61 -8.94
CA ASP A 108 -0.57 -22.54 -7.55
C ASP A 108 -1.71 -22.75 -6.53
N ASP A 109 -2.94 -22.32 -6.85
CA ASP A 109 -4.12 -22.42 -5.96
C ASP A 109 -4.75 -23.82 -5.86
N ASN A 110 -4.36 -24.78 -6.71
CA ASN A 110 -4.79 -26.18 -6.60
C ASN A 110 -4.40 -26.84 -5.27
N THR A 111 -3.52 -26.22 -4.49
CA THR A 111 -3.15 -26.68 -3.13
C THR A 111 -4.17 -26.24 -2.06
N ALA A 112 -4.99 -25.21 -2.34
CA ALA A 112 -5.94 -24.64 -1.37
C ALA A 112 -7.39 -25.11 -1.58
N GLU A 113 -7.81 -25.40 -2.82
CA GLU A 113 -9.16 -25.90 -3.11
C GLU A 113 -9.37 -27.40 -2.75
N GLY A 114 -8.32 -28.09 -2.29
CA GLY A 114 -8.41 -29.45 -1.74
C GLY A 114 -9.09 -29.53 -0.36
N SER A 115 -9.46 -28.41 0.26
CA SER A 115 -10.00 -28.38 1.63
C SER A 115 -11.53 -28.46 1.72
N GLU A 116 -12.28 -28.28 0.63
CA GLU A 116 -13.76 -28.29 0.71
C GLU A 116 -14.41 -29.63 0.32
N GLY A 117 -13.67 -30.52 -0.35
CA GLY A 117 -14.13 -31.87 -0.72
C GLY A 117 -13.78 -32.96 0.30
N ASP A 118 -12.74 -32.76 1.09
CA ASP A 118 -12.35 -33.62 2.21
C ASP A 118 -12.76 -32.90 3.49
N GLY A 119 -13.61 -33.50 4.33
CA GLY A 119 -14.21 -32.87 5.52
C GLY A 119 -13.23 -32.49 6.64
N PHE A 120 -11.96 -32.28 6.30
CA PHE A 120 -10.90 -31.84 7.18
C PHE A 120 -10.99 -30.33 7.39
N ARG A 121 -11.53 -29.95 8.55
CA ARG A 121 -11.48 -28.56 9.01
C ARG A 121 -10.03 -28.17 9.26
N ASP A 122 -9.61 -27.05 8.69
CA ASP A 122 -8.33 -26.42 9.03
C ASP A 122 -8.20 -26.33 10.56
N LEU A 123 -7.06 -26.78 11.07
CA LEU A 123 -6.85 -26.90 12.51
C LEU A 123 -6.94 -25.49 13.11
N VAL A 124 -7.88 -25.28 14.04
CA VAL A 124 -8.11 -23.96 14.64
C VAL A 124 -6.78 -23.41 15.14
N ARG A 125 -6.33 -22.31 14.53
CA ARG A 125 -5.09 -21.64 14.94
C ARG A 125 -5.13 -21.41 16.44
N HIS A 126 -4.07 -21.83 17.13
CA HIS A 126 -4.03 -21.69 18.57
C HIS A 126 -4.11 -20.20 18.94
N THR A 127 -4.94 -19.86 19.92
CA THR A 127 -5.17 -18.49 20.42
C THR A 127 -3.91 -17.76 20.92
N MET A 128 -2.77 -18.45 20.93
CA MET A 128 -1.47 -17.88 21.25
C MET A 128 -0.93 -17.03 20.11
N PHE A 129 -1.30 -17.29 18.85
CA PHE A 129 -0.84 -16.54 17.68
C PHE A 129 -1.59 -15.21 17.49
N ASP A 130 -2.76 -15.04 18.11
CA ASP A 130 -3.52 -13.78 18.11
C ASP A 130 -3.06 -12.81 19.22
N LYS A 131 -2.19 -13.28 20.12
CA LYS A 131 -1.62 -12.45 21.19
C LYS A 131 -0.79 -11.34 20.56
N GLY A 132 -1.01 -10.11 21.04
CA GLY A 132 -0.38 -8.90 20.47
C GLY A 132 -1.30 -8.09 19.56
N GLN A 133 -2.37 -8.70 19.01
CA GLN A 133 -3.31 -8.01 18.10
C GLN A 133 -4.57 -7.50 18.80
N SER A 134 -4.65 -7.58 20.13
CA SER A 134 -5.85 -7.17 20.84
C SER A 134 -6.11 -5.66 20.72
N LYS A 135 -7.38 -5.25 20.68
CA LYS A 135 -7.79 -3.84 20.67
C LYS A 135 -7.20 -3.03 21.82
N ARG A 136 -6.95 -3.68 22.96
CA ARG A 136 -6.32 -3.06 24.13
C ARG A 136 -4.88 -2.64 23.83
N ILE A 137 -4.09 -3.51 23.19
CA ILE A 137 -2.69 -3.21 22.85
C ILE A 137 -2.64 -2.12 21.78
N TRP A 138 -3.49 -2.19 20.76
CA TRP A 138 -3.60 -1.14 19.76
C TRP A 138 -4.01 0.21 20.36
N GLY A 139 -4.95 0.22 21.31
CA GLY A 139 -5.35 1.44 22.02
C GLY A 139 -4.19 2.11 22.77
N GLU A 140 -3.34 1.33 23.43
CA GLU A 140 -2.12 1.86 24.07
C GLU A 140 -1.09 2.33 23.04
N VAL A 141 -0.90 1.60 21.94
CA VAL A 141 0.02 2.02 20.85
C VAL A 141 -0.39 3.37 20.27
N TYR A 142 -1.68 3.57 19.97
CA TYR A 142 -2.18 4.85 19.46
C TYR A 142 -1.99 5.99 20.47
N LYS A 143 -2.17 5.71 21.75
CA LYS A 143 -1.90 6.69 22.81
C LYS A 143 -0.43 7.08 22.87
N VAL A 144 0.49 6.11 22.75
CA VAL A 144 1.93 6.38 22.69
C VAL A 144 2.27 7.21 21.46
N ILE A 145 1.72 6.85 20.28
CA ILE A 145 1.95 7.58 19.03
C ILE A 145 1.49 9.04 19.15
N ASP A 146 0.31 9.30 19.70
CA ASP A 146 -0.22 10.67 19.84
C ASP A 146 0.55 11.50 20.88
N SER A 147 1.17 10.84 21.87
CA SER A 147 1.96 11.51 22.91
C SER A 147 3.44 11.70 22.52
N SER A 148 3.92 11.05 21.45
CA SER A 148 5.33 11.03 21.06
C SER A 148 5.61 11.94 19.86
N ASP A 149 6.66 12.76 19.95
CA ASP A 149 7.17 13.53 18.80
C ASP A 149 8.04 12.69 17.85
N VAL A 150 8.73 11.67 18.39
CA VAL A 150 9.63 10.77 17.64
C VAL A 150 9.35 9.33 18.03
N VAL A 151 9.17 8.47 17.02
CA VAL A 151 8.99 7.02 17.20
C VAL A 151 10.19 6.28 16.63
N VAL A 152 10.86 5.48 17.47
CA VAL A 152 11.98 4.64 17.05
C VAL A 152 11.49 3.21 16.87
N GLN A 153 11.60 2.70 15.64
CA GLN A 153 11.31 1.29 15.37
C GLN A 153 12.54 0.43 15.66
N MET A 154 12.51 -0.31 16.77
CA MET A 154 13.49 -1.36 17.04
C MET A 154 13.20 -2.56 16.14
N ARG A 155 14.09 -2.84 15.19
CA ARG A 155 14.05 -4.07 14.39
C ARG A 155 15.11 -5.04 14.95
N GLY A 156 14.66 -6.16 15.51
CA GLY A 156 15.55 -7.26 15.87
C GLY A 156 15.96 -8.07 14.64
N ALA A 157 17.15 -8.67 14.64
CA ALA A 157 17.63 -9.55 13.57
C ALA A 157 16.78 -10.83 13.38
N VAL A 158 15.83 -11.05 14.30
CA VAL A 158 14.78 -12.08 14.28
C VAL A 158 13.50 -11.40 14.75
N MET A 159 12.68 -10.90 13.82
CA MET A 159 11.24 -10.63 13.99
C MET A 159 10.69 -10.09 12.67
N VAL A 160 10.32 -10.99 11.75
CA VAL A 160 9.73 -10.65 10.44
C VAL A 160 8.22 -10.36 10.56
N ALA A 161 7.55 -10.78 11.65
CA ALA A 161 6.09 -10.71 11.77
C ALA A 161 5.50 -9.30 12.03
N ILE A 162 6.23 -8.42 12.73
CA ILE A 162 5.75 -7.06 13.04
C ILE A 162 5.88 -6.13 11.81
N ALA A 163 6.82 -6.42 10.91
CA ALA A 163 7.05 -5.60 9.71
C ALA A 163 5.88 -5.69 8.72
N THR A 164 5.25 -6.86 8.55
CA THR A 164 4.12 -7.05 7.62
C THR A 164 2.84 -6.33 8.09
N THR A 165 2.63 -6.24 9.41
CA THR A 165 1.45 -5.57 10.00
C THR A 165 1.60 -4.05 10.08
N ILE A 166 2.81 -3.53 10.40
CA ILE A 166 3.07 -2.08 10.37
C ILE A 166 3.20 -1.56 8.93
N GLY A 167 3.79 -2.33 8.01
CA GLY A 167 3.87 -1.99 6.58
C GLY A 167 2.49 -1.79 5.92
N SER A 168 1.46 -2.49 6.41
CA SER A 168 0.08 -2.30 5.95
C SER A 168 -0.53 -0.96 6.41
N ILE A 169 -0.01 -0.34 7.48
CA ILE A 169 -0.48 0.94 8.04
C ILE A 169 0.28 2.13 7.43
N LEU A 170 1.51 1.92 6.96
CA LEU A 170 2.34 2.92 6.30
C LEU A 170 2.52 2.53 4.82
N GLN A 171 1.56 2.93 3.97
CA GLN A 171 1.54 2.72 2.49
C GLN A 171 2.71 3.41 1.72
N GLY A 172 3.96 3.29 2.17
CA GLY A 172 5.09 3.99 1.54
C GLY A 172 6.46 3.35 1.75
N TRP A 173 6.53 2.09 2.15
CA TRP A 173 7.81 1.38 2.25
C TRP A 173 7.94 0.43 1.05
N ASP A 174 8.60 0.90 -0.01
CA ASP A 174 8.80 0.14 -1.24
C ASP A 174 9.43 -1.24 -0.97
N ASP A 175 8.72 -2.30 -1.39
CA ASP A 175 9.07 -3.72 -1.25
C ASP A 175 10.50 -4.05 -1.75
N ALA A 176 11.03 -3.24 -2.67
CA ALA A 176 12.39 -3.37 -3.19
C ALA A 176 13.48 -3.21 -2.12
N THR A 177 13.26 -2.36 -1.11
CA THR A 177 14.25 -2.10 -0.04
C THR A 177 14.31 -3.25 0.97
N ILE A 178 13.21 -3.98 1.13
CA ILE A 178 13.10 -5.15 2.01
C ILE A 178 13.79 -6.35 1.34
N ALA A 179 13.50 -6.60 0.06
CA ALA A 179 14.09 -7.70 -0.70
C ALA A 179 15.62 -7.59 -0.87
N ALA A 180 16.16 -6.37 -1.04
CA ALA A 180 17.60 -6.15 -1.19
C ALA A 180 18.40 -6.48 0.09
N ASN A 181 17.78 -6.38 1.27
CA ASN A 181 18.44 -6.68 2.54
C ASN A 181 18.41 -8.17 2.89
N GLU A 182 17.37 -8.90 2.46
CA GLU A 182 17.27 -10.37 2.59
C GLU A 182 18.39 -11.08 1.79
N LEU A 183 18.63 -10.63 0.55
CA LEU A 183 19.65 -11.19 -0.35
C LEU A 183 21.10 -10.94 0.12
N LYS A 184 21.33 -9.93 0.97
CA LYS A 184 22.67 -9.63 1.52
C LYS A 184 23.00 -10.45 2.78
N LYS A 185 22.01 -11.12 3.38
CA LYS A 185 22.18 -12.00 4.54
C LYS A 185 22.69 -13.39 4.13
N HIS A 186 22.26 -13.90 2.97
CA HIS A 186 22.73 -15.19 2.44
C HIS A 186 24.18 -15.18 1.88
N ARG A 187 24.72 -14.02 1.51
CA ARG A 187 26.13 -13.90 1.06
C ARG A 187 27.16 -13.71 2.18
N ARG A 188 26.74 -13.51 3.43
CA ARG A 188 27.67 -13.24 4.56
C ARG A 188 27.90 -14.42 5.51
N PHE A 189 27.19 -15.54 5.33
CA PHE A 189 27.34 -16.76 6.15
C PHE A 189 28.19 -17.87 5.50
N GLY A 190 28.79 -17.62 4.34
CA GLY A 190 29.59 -18.60 3.61
C GLY A 190 30.95 -18.07 3.17
N ALA A 191 31.80 -17.66 4.11
CA ALA A 191 33.25 -17.54 3.88
C ALA A 191 34.01 -17.34 5.20
N GLY A 192 34.82 -18.35 5.56
CA GLY A 192 36.08 -18.13 6.26
C GLY A 192 36.09 -18.24 7.77
N VAL A 193 36.28 -19.46 8.30
CA VAL A 193 37.10 -19.68 9.51
C VAL A 193 37.99 -20.89 9.25
N SER A 194 39.21 -20.64 8.78
CA SER A 194 40.32 -21.58 8.75
C SER A 194 41.00 -21.58 10.13
N TRP A 195 41.13 -22.75 10.75
CA TRP A 195 41.90 -22.92 11.99
C TRP A 195 43.40 -22.77 11.71
N VAL A 196 44.08 -21.97 12.52
CA VAL A 196 45.54 -21.83 12.56
C VAL A 196 46.03 -22.55 13.82
N ASP A 197 46.79 -23.61 13.64
CA ASP A 197 47.51 -24.33 14.70
C ASP A 197 48.67 -23.47 15.24
N VAL A 198 48.81 -23.45 16.57
CA VAL A 198 49.98 -22.89 17.27
C VAL A 198 50.62 -24.00 18.11
N PRO A 199 51.92 -24.32 17.94
CA PRO A 199 52.61 -25.34 18.73
C PRO A 199 53.31 -24.74 19.97
N GLY A 200 53.39 -25.49 21.07
CA GLY A 200 54.24 -25.10 22.20
C GLY A 200 54.12 -25.94 23.48
N MET A 201 54.89 -27.04 23.51
CA MET A 201 55.63 -27.65 24.64
C MET A 201 55.06 -27.62 26.07
N GLY A 202 54.93 -28.82 26.63
CA GLY A 202 54.82 -29.14 28.06
C GLY A 202 54.73 -30.65 28.24
#